data_AF-A0A1F7F6T3-F1
#
_entry.id   AF-A0A1F7F6T3-F1
#
_cell.length_a   1.000
_cell.length_b   1.000
_cell.length_c   1.000
_cell.angle_alpha   90.00
_cell.angle_beta   90.00
_cell.angle_gamma   90.00
#
_symmetry.space_group_name_H-M   'P 1'
#
loop_
_entity.id
_entity.type
_entity.pdbx_description
1 polymer ?
#
loop_
_entity_poly.entity_id
_entity_poly.type
_entity_poly.pdbx_seq_one_letter_code
_entity_poly.pdbx_strand_id
1 'polypeptide(L)'
;MRHTIEVELPGKTRIRILELPVFLATKFEAFFDRGNGVFYTSHDFEDIVNVLAYRKSYQELEAFPLHLKKAFKNWANIVTSEKGILSTISSHLPPYESIKVSEKVLDVFKKLA
;
A
#
# COMPACT_ATOMS: atom_id res chain seq x y z
N MET A 1 20.77 -0.33 5.36
CA MET A 1 19.34 -0.73 5.37
C MET A 1 19.24 -2.16 4.87
N ARG A 2 18.56 -3.06 5.59
CA ARG A 2 18.48 -4.50 5.25
C ARG A 2 17.36 -4.85 4.25
N HIS A 3 16.40 -3.94 4.02
CA HIS A 3 15.22 -4.15 3.18
C HIS A 3 15.14 -3.11 2.06
N THR A 4 16.13 -3.14 1.18
CA THR A 4 16.20 -2.22 0.04
C THR A 4 16.62 -2.96 -1.21
N ILE A 5 16.03 -2.56 -2.33
CA ILE A 5 16.44 -3.00 -3.66
C ILE A 5 17.19 -1.86 -4.35
N GLU A 6 18.15 -2.22 -5.20
CA GLU A 6 18.84 -1.26 -6.07
C GLU A 6 18.05 -1.09 -7.37
N VAL A 7 17.84 0.16 -7.78
CA VAL A 7 17.14 0.52 -9.02
C VAL A 7 17.99 1.50 -9.79
N GLU A 8 18.11 1.29 -11.10
CA GLU A 8 18.77 2.21 -12.00
C GLU A 8 17.75 3.18 -12.62
N LEU A 9 18.04 4.48 -12.50
CA LEU A 9 17.24 5.54 -13.11
C LEU A 9 17.60 5.72 -14.59
N PRO A 10 16.76 6.38 -15.41
CA PRO A 10 17.06 6.62 -16.84
C PRO A 10 18.42 7.29 -17.11
N GLY A 11 18.94 8.08 -16.16
CA GLY A 11 20.27 8.68 -16.20
C GLY A 11 21.42 7.78 -15.70
N LYS A 12 21.23 6.46 -15.61
CA LYS A 12 22.21 5.46 -15.10
C LYS A 12 22.65 5.65 -13.65
N THR A 13 21.98 6.53 -12.91
CA THR A 13 22.22 6.68 -11.48
C THR A 13 21.54 5.54 -10.75
N ARG A 14 22.29 4.84 -9.90
CA ARG A 14 21.75 3.77 -9.06
C ARG A 14 21.33 4.32 -7.72
N ILE A 15 20.07 4.06 -7.35
CA ILE A 15 19.49 4.43 -6.07
C ILE A 15 19.05 3.18 -5.31
N ARG A 16 18.93 3.29 -3.99
CA ARG A 16 18.33 2.25 -3.16
C ARG A 16 16.96 2.71 -2.70
N ILE A 17 15.95 1.88 -2.92
CA ILE A 17 14.59 2.13 -2.44
C ILE A 17 14.15 0.97 -1.55
N LEU A 18 13.15 1.21 -0.70
CA LEU A 18 12.57 0.16 0.13
C LEU A 18 11.93 -0.93 -0.75
N GLU A 19 12.02 -2.17 -0.29
CA GLU A 19 11.17 -3.25 -0.82
C GLU A 19 9.70 -2.87 -0.64
N LEU A 20 8.84 -3.23 -1.60
CA LEU A 20 7.41 -2.89 -1.56
C LEU A 20 6.74 -3.29 -0.23
N PRO A 21 6.88 -4.55 0.26
CA PRO A 21 6.41 -4.94 1.58
C PRO A 21 6.81 -4.01 2.72
N VAL A 22 8.05 -3.53 2.71
CA VAL A 22 8.60 -2.71 3.80
C VAL A 22 8.16 -1.26 3.65
N PHE A 23 8.07 -0.74 2.43
CA PHE A 23 7.46 0.57 2.19
C PHE A 23 6.00 0.61 2.67
N LEU A 24 5.20 -0.41 2.33
CA LEU A 24 3.82 -0.47 2.78
C LEU A 24 3.74 -0.58 4.31
N ALA A 25 4.67 -1.30 4.94
CA ALA A 25 4.70 -1.43 6.40
C ALA A 25 4.93 -0.08 7.06
N THR A 26 5.88 0.71 6.57
CA THR A 26 6.17 2.03 7.16
C THR A 26 4.98 2.98 7.03
N LYS A 27 4.20 2.86 5.95
CA LYS A 27 2.98 3.65 5.76
C LYS A 27 1.84 3.21 6.66
N PHE A 28 1.66 1.90 6.86
CA PHE A 28 0.66 1.42 7.82
C PHE A 28 1.01 1.80 9.26
N GLU A 29 2.26 1.67 9.67
CA GLU A 29 2.71 2.12 10.99
C GLU A 29 2.42 3.61 11.18
N ALA A 30 2.79 4.45 10.21
CA ALA A 30 2.50 5.89 10.27
C ALA A 30 1.00 6.20 10.32
N PHE A 31 0.18 5.48 9.56
CA PHE A 31 -1.27 5.62 9.58
C PHE A 31 -1.88 5.34 10.96
N PHE A 32 -1.45 4.27 11.63
CA PHE A 32 -1.99 3.89 12.94
C PHE A 32 -1.38 4.69 14.11
N ASP A 33 -0.11 5.05 14.01
CA ASP A 33 0.60 5.78 15.08
C ASP A 33 0.18 7.25 15.15
N ARG A 34 0.38 7.99 14.06
CA ARG A 34 0.11 9.45 14.01
C ARG A 34 -1.13 9.84 13.22
N GLY A 35 -1.68 8.94 12.39
CA GLY A 35 -2.81 9.19 11.51
C GLY A 35 -4.20 8.96 12.14
N ASN A 36 -4.26 8.58 13.43
CA ASN A 36 -5.48 8.30 14.19
C ASN A 36 -6.42 7.23 13.59
N GLY A 37 -5.95 6.45 12.60
CA GLY A 37 -6.77 5.43 11.94
C GLY A 37 -7.91 5.98 11.06
N VAL A 38 -7.87 7.26 10.68
CA VAL A 38 -8.92 7.87 9.85
C VAL A 38 -8.58 7.72 8.37
N PHE A 39 -9.16 6.72 7.70
CA PHE A 39 -8.81 6.39 6.30
C PHE A 39 -9.06 7.54 5.32
N TYR A 40 -10.16 8.29 5.46
CA TYR A 40 -10.60 9.27 4.46
C TYR A 40 -9.63 10.44 4.28
N THR A 41 -9.02 10.91 5.37
CA THR A 41 -8.13 12.09 5.35
C THR A 41 -6.66 11.73 5.50
N SER A 42 -6.31 10.44 5.42
CA SER A 42 -4.96 9.97 5.70
C SER A 42 -4.05 10.05 4.47
N HIS A 43 -3.00 10.86 4.56
CA HIS A 43 -1.93 10.88 3.57
C HIS A 43 -1.13 9.57 3.51
N ASP A 44 -0.95 8.89 4.63
CA ASP A 44 -0.24 7.61 4.63
C ASP A 44 -1.08 6.51 3.95
N PHE A 45 -2.42 6.59 4.04
CA PHE A 45 -3.32 5.69 3.30
C PHE A 45 -3.41 6.08 1.82
N GLU A 46 -3.43 7.37 1.50
CA GLU A 46 -3.30 7.90 0.14
C GLU A 46 -2.05 7.32 -0.57
N ASP A 47 -0.90 7.35 0.09
CA ASP A 47 0.36 6.79 -0.43
C ASP A 47 0.26 5.28 -0.70
N ILE A 48 -0.37 4.53 0.22
CA ILE A 48 -0.60 3.09 0.03
C ILE A 48 -1.51 2.86 -1.19
N VAL A 49 -2.62 3.58 -1.29
CA VAL A 49 -3.58 3.47 -2.39
C VAL A 49 -2.90 3.77 -3.73
N ASN A 50 -2.17 4.88 -3.83
CA ASN A 50 -1.51 5.28 -5.06
C ASN A 50 -0.42 4.30 -5.50
N VAL A 51 0.39 3.79 -4.55
CA VAL A 51 1.39 2.76 -4.87
C VAL A 51 0.72 1.47 -5.34
N LEU A 52 -0.37 1.04 -4.72
CA LEU A 52 -1.07 -0.16 -5.18
C LEU A 52 -1.78 0.05 -6.52
N ALA A 53 -2.37 1.23 -6.75
CA ALA A 53 -3.13 1.54 -7.96
C ALA A 53 -2.26 1.51 -9.22
N TYR A 54 -1.07 2.09 -9.18
CA TYR A 54 -0.23 2.32 -10.37
C TYR A 54 0.88 1.31 -10.60
N ARG A 55 0.93 0.25 -9.79
CA ARG A 55 1.87 -0.85 -10.02
C ARG A 55 1.41 -1.78 -11.14
N LYS A 56 2.42 -2.30 -11.86
CA LYS A 56 2.28 -3.31 -12.92
C LYS A 56 2.19 -4.73 -12.37
N SER A 57 2.78 -5.00 -11.21
CA SER A 57 2.83 -6.32 -10.57
C SER A 57 2.84 -6.18 -9.05
N TYR A 58 2.43 -7.29 -8.39
CA TYR A 58 2.39 -7.46 -6.95
C TYR A 58 3.16 -8.69 -6.47
N GLN A 59 3.96 -9.33 -7.34
CA GLN A 59 4.71 -10.54 -6.99
C GLN A 59 5.62 -10.31 -5.77
N GLU A 60 6.13 -9.09 -5.58
CA GLU A 60 6.96 -8.76 -4.42
C GLU A 60 6.20 -8.83 -3.09
N LEU A 61 4.86 -8.81 -3.11
CA LEU A 61 4.05 -9.03 -1.93
C LEU A 61 4.07 -10.50 -1.48
N GLU A 62 4.47 -11.46 -2.31
CA GLU A 62 4.62 -12.85 -1.85
C GLU A 62 5.87 -13.03 -0.97
N ALA A 63 6.85 -12.14 -1.14
CA ALA A 63 8.12 -12.14 -0.43
C ALA A 63 8.08 -11.38 0.91
N PHE A 64 6.91 -11.23 1.55
CA PHE A 64 6.81 -10.57 2.85
C PHE A 64 7.82 -11.17 3.85
N PRO A 65 8.64 -10.34 4.49
CA PRO A 65 9.44 -10.78 5.62
C PRO A 65 8.54 -11.47 6.65
N LEU A 66 8.95 -12.63 7.15
CA LEU A 66 8.13 -13.46 8.05
C LEU A 66 7.58 -12.66 9.25
N HIS A 67 8.38 -11.72 9.77
CA HIS A 67 8.02 -10.87 10.89
C HIS A 67 6.90 -9.84 10.57
N LEU A 68 6.68 -9.50 9.30
CA LEU A 68 5.64 -8.56 8.87
C LEU A 68 4.33 -9.23 8.44
N LYS A 69 4.35 -10.52 8.10
CA LYS A 69 3.17 -11.24 7.59
C LYS A 69 1.94 -11.09 8.50
N LYS A 70 2.14 -11.23 9.82
CA LYS A 70 1.04 -11.09 10.81
C LYS A 70 0.48 -9.67 10.85
N ALA A 71 1.36 -8.66 10.82
CA ALA A 71 0.95 -7.25 10.84
C ALA A 71 0.14 -6.90 9.58
N PHE A 72 0.63 -7.30 8.39
CA PHE A 72 -0.09 -7.08 7.14
C PHE A 72 -1.44 -7.76 7.10
N LYS A 73 -1.54 -8.99 7.60
CA LYS A 73 -2.82 -9.69 7.70
C LYS A 73 -3.79 -8.89 8.56
N ASN A 74 -3.35 -8.39 9.72
CA ASN A 74 -4.19 -7.58 10.59
C ASN A 74 -4.63 -6.27 9.91
N TRP A 75 -3.70 -5.54 9.29
CA TRP A 75 -4.02 -4.28 8.59
C TRP A 75 -4.97 -4.50 7.41
N ALA A 76 -4.75 -5.54 6.61
CA ALA A 76 -5.63 -5.93 5.52
C ALA A 76 -7.04 -6.26 6.01
N ASN A 77 -7.16 -6.95 7.16
CA ASN A 77 -8.46 -7.21 7.79
C ASN A 77 -9.15 -5.92 8.26
N ILE A 78 -8.39 -4.96 8.83
CA ILE A 78 -8.96 -3.66 9.23
C ILE A 78 -9.48 -2.91 7.99
N VAL A 79 -8.66 -2.80 6.94
CA VAL A 79 -9.02 -2.11 5.69
C VAL A 79 -10.27 -2.74 5.06
N THR A 80 -10.32 -4.07 4.95
CA THR A 80 -11.45 -4.77 4.32
C THR A 80 -12.73 -4.79 5.17
N SER A 81 -12.61 -4.55 6.48
CA SER A 81 -13.76 -4.41 7.38
C SER A 81 -14.33 -2.99 7.41
N GLU A 82 -13.61 -2.01 6.87
CA GLU A 82 -14.02 -0.61 6.87
C GLU A 82 -15.25 -0.38 5.98
N LYS A 83 -16.30 0.22 6.55
CA LYS A 83 -17.53 0.50 5.82
C LYS A 83 -17.27 1.56 4.76
N GLY A 84 -17.63 1.27 3.52
CA GLY A 84 -17.40 2.20 2.41
C GLY A 84 -15.92 2.28 1.99
N ILE A 85 -15.11 1.27 2.32
CA ILE A 85 -13.69 1.26 1.94
C ILE A 85 -13.46 1.50 0.45
N LEU A 86 -14.33 0.99 -0.43
CA LEU A 86 -14.20 1.21 -1.87
C LEU A 86 -14.32 2.70 -2.25
N SER A 87 -15.27 3.42 -1.63
CA SER A 87 -15.38 4.87 -1.83
C SER A 87 -14.19 5.62 -1.25
N THR A 88 -13.68 5.18 -0.08
CA THR A 88 -12.49 5.79 0.54
C THR A 88 -11.23 5.58 -0.30
N ILE A 89 -11.04 4.39 -0.88
CA ILE A 89 -9.96 4.14 -1.85
C ILE A 89 -10.13 5.07 -3.05
N SER A 90 -11.36 5.19 -3.58
CA SER A 90 -11.64 6.03 -4.73
C SER A 90 -11.38 7.52 -4.48
N SER A 91 -11.57 8.02 -3.26
CA SER A 91 -11.34 9.43 -2.94
C SER A 91 -9.86 9.81 -2.86
N HIS A 92 -8.96 8.83 -2.73
CA HIS A 92 -7.51 9.03 -2.75
C HIS A 92 -6.89 8.94 -4.15
N LEU A 93 -7.71 8.65 -5.16
CA LEU A 93 -7.30 8.57 -6.55
C LEU A 93 -7.75 9.82 -7.33
N PRO A 94 -7.09 10.15 -8.45
CA PRO A 94 -7.53 11.23 -9.31
C PRO A 94 -8.99 11.05 -9.76
N PRO A 95 -9.75 12.15 -9.96
CA PRO A 95 -11.20 12.09 -10.23
C PRO A 95 -11.56 11.44 -11.58
N TYR A 96 -10.59 11.29 -12.48
CA TYR A 96 -10.76 10.62 -13.77
C TYR A 96 -10.42 9.12 -13.71
N GLU A 97 -10.02 8.61 -12.56
CA GLU A 97 -9.64 7.21 -12.41
C GLU A 97 -10.88 6.30 -12.44
N SER A 98 -10.73 5.11 -13.05
CA SER A 98 -11.82 4.16 -13.12
C SER A 98 -12.09 3.51 -11.76
N ILE A 99 -13.35 3.25 -11.43
CA ILE A 99 -13.73 2.43 -10.27
C ILE A 99 -13.01 1.07 -10.25
N LYS A 100 -12.67 0.53 -11.43
CA LYS A 100 -11.91 -0.72 -11.58
C LYS A 100 -10.52 -0.65 -10.94
N VAL A 101 -9.90 0.53 -10.88
CA VAL A 101 -8.61 0.70 -10.20
C VAL A 101 -8.80 0.64 -8.69
N SER A 102 -9.85 1.25 -8.16
CA SER A 102 -10.22 1.12 -6.74
C SER A 102 -10.52 -0.32 -6.37
N GLU A 103 -11.27 -1.05 -7.22
CA GLU A 103 -11.54 -2.48 -7.04
C GLU A 103 -10.26 -3.33 -7.06
N LYS A 104 -9.36 -3.06 -8.01
CA LYS A 104 -8.05 -3.70 -8.11
C LYS A 104 -7.24 -3.51 -6.82
N VAL A 105 -7.21 -2.29 -6.26
CA VAL A 105 -6.53 -2.01 -4.98
C VAL A 105 -7.20 -2.77 -3.83
N LEU A 106 -8.53 -2.75 -3.77
CA LEU A 106 -9.27 -3.49 -2.73
C LEU A 106 -9.01 -5.00 -2.79
N ASP A 107 -8.90 -5.56 -3.99
CA ASP A 107 -8.61 -6.98 -4.17
C ASP A 107 -7.19 -7.37 -3.73
N VAL A 108 -6.23 -6.44 -3.78
CA VAL A 108 -4.91 -6.66 -3.14
C VAL A 108 -5.10 -6.83 -1.64
N PHE A 109 -5.85 -5.95 -0.97
CA PHE A 109 -6.09 -6.09 0.46
C PHE A 109 -6.83 -7.37 0.82
N LYS A 110 -7.86 -7.76 0.06
CA LYS A 110 -8.57 -9.03 0.29
C LYS A 110 -7.67 -10.25 0.19
N LYS A 111 -6.66 -10.24 -0.69
CA LYS A 111 -5.67 -11.32 -0.81
C LYS A 111 -4.69 -11.39 0.36
N LEU A 112 -4.49 -10.27 1.06
CA LEU A 112 -3.60 -10.16 2.20
C LEU A 112 -4.29 -10.42 3.55
N ALA A 113 -5.63 -10.34 3.59
CA ALA A 113 -6.47 -10.55 4.77
C ALA A 113 -6.57 -12.03 5.18
#